data_AF-A0A9R1RW93-F1
#
_entry.id   AF-A0A9R1RW93-F1
#
_cell.length_a   1.000
_cell.length_b   1.000
_cell.length_c   1.000
_cell.angle_alpha   90.00
_cell.angle_beta   90.00
_cell.angle_gamma   90.00
#
_symmetry.space_group_name_H-M   'P 1'
#
loop_
_entity.id
_entity.type
_entity.pdbx_description
1 polymer ?
#
loop_
_entity_poly.entity_id
_entity_poly.type
_entity_poly.pdbx_seq_one_letter_code
_entity_poly.pdbx_strand_id
1 'polypeptide(L)'
;MTAHKAFQFCKQYKRSTEFRRLCEIIRNHLANLNKYRDQRDRPDLTAPESCQLYLDTRVEQLKIATELSLWQEAFRSVEDIHGLMSLVKRTPKPSVLVVYYAKLTEIFWISESHLYHAYAWLKLFNLQKSYNKNLTQKDLQLLASSVLLAALSVTPYDHKYGASHLELENEKDRSLRMANLVNFSLDSKRENREMVSRATLLSELAAKGVISCASQEVKDLYNLMEHEFLPLDLASKVQPLLSKISTIGGKLSAASSVPEIRLSQYQSALEKLTALRVLQQASRIFQSMKIDMLSRMIPFFEFNVVEKIAVDAVKHNFVAMKVNHLAGAVHFGNMDIESDVLSSHLSVLADSLNKALSLIHPPVQKPSKPSENLTSLAGVVEKEHRRLLARKSIIEKRKEDHERQILEKEKIEETKRLTIQKKSADEERERLLKEQRLREQQRIRKEIEEKEAREAAKMIEDLTIRGKNKKKIHIEGDMTKQHAMEVVLNQQVKERQEMEKKLAKLAKTMDHLERAKRQEEAPLIEEAFQKRLEEEKILHEQEQLREIELSKQHHAGDLQEKNRLSRLLEHKVCILLATAFSSAYSVL
;
A
#
# COMPACT_ATOMS: atom_id res chain seq x y z
N MET A 1 29.88 3.16 6.83
CA MET A 1 30.93 2.30 7.43
C MET A 1 30.53 1.68 8.77
N THR A 2 30.17 2.45 9.82
CA THR A 2 29.81 1.87 11.13
C THR A 2 28.62 0.92 11.09
N ALA A 3 27.55 1.28 10.36
CA ALA A 3 26.38 0.41 10.20
C ALA A 3 26.73 -0.95 9.60
N HIS A 4 27.61 -0.99 8.59
CA HIS A 4 28.05 -2.24 7.96
C HIS A 4 28.82 -3.13 8.94
N LYS A 5 29.75 -2.55 9.71
CA LYS A 5 30.46 -3.28 10.77
C LYS A 5 29.50 -3.83 11.83
N ALA A 6 28.48 -3.05 12.22
CA ALA A 6 27.47 -3.48 13.19
C ALA A 6 26.61 -4.63 12.63
N PHE A 7 26.22 -4.60 11.36
CA PHE A 7 25.53 -5.72 10.74
C PHE A 7 26.40 -6.98 10.70
N GLN A 8 27.67 -6.85 10.31
CA GLN A 8 28.62 -7.97 10.28
C GLN A 8 28.88 -8.54 11.67
N PHE A 9 28.94 -7.69 12.70
CA PHE A 9 28.98 -8.12 14.10
C PHE A 9 27.74 -8.95 14.47
N CYS A 10 26.54 -8.46 14.13
CA CYS A 10 25.31 -9.20 14.40
C CYS A 10 25.29 -10.55 13.66
N LYS A 11 25.79 -10.60 12.43
CA LYS A 11 25.96 -11.82 11.64
C LYS A 11 26.92 -12.80 12.31
N GLN A 12 28.12 -12.34 12.68
CA GLN A 12 29.18 -13.15 13.27
C GLN A 12 28.72 -13.84 14.56
N TYR A 13 28.00 -13.12 15.42
CA TYR A 13 27.52 -13.62 16.71
C TYR A 13 26.06 -14.12 16.68
N LYS A 14 25.43 -14.20 15.50
CA LYS A 14 24.03 -14.61 15.31
C LYS A 14 23.03 -13.85 16.22
N ARG A 15 23.29 -12.56 16.46
CA ARG A 15 22.48 -11.67 17.32
C ARG A 15 21.30 -11.09 16.56
N SER A 16 20.23 -11.87 16.44
CA SER A 16 19.04 -11.52 15.65
C SER A 16 18.22 -10.37 16.25
N THR A 17 18.14 -10.29 17.58
CA THR A 17 17.42 -9.22 18.30
C THR A 17 18.05 -7.85 18.08
N GLU A 18 19.37 -7.76 18.26
CA GLU A 18 20.13 -6.52 18.06
C GLU A 18 20.13 -6.11 16.60
N PHE A 19 20.16 -7.08 15.67
CA PHE A 19 20.01 -6.79 14.24
C PHE A 19 18.67 -6.12 13.92
N ARG A 20 17.55 -6.64 14.43
CA ARG A 20 16.22 -6.01 14.23
C ARG A 20 16.18 -4.60 14.81
N ARG A 21 16.68 -4.42 16.05
CA ARG A 21 16.76 -3.11 16.69
C ARG A 21 17.61 -2.13 15.88
N LEU A 22 18.73 -2.59 15.32
CA LEU A 22 19.58 -1.78 14.45
C LEU A 22 18.84 -1.37 13.16
N CYS A 23 18.10 -2.28 12.53
CA CYS A 23 17.31 -1.96 11.33
C CYS A 23 16.23 -0.90 11.61
N GLU A 24 15.56 -0.99 12.76
CA GLU A 24 14.59 0.01 13.22
C GLU A 24 15.23 1.38 13.49
N ILE A 25 16.40 1.40 14.15
CA ILE A 25 17.17 2.64 14.36
C ILE A 25 17.48 3.30 13.01
N ILE A 26 17.91 2.54 12.00
CA ILE A 26 18.23 3.10 10.68
C ILE A 26 16.97 3.61 9.97
N ARG A 27 15.81 2.95 10.09
CA ARG A 27 14.52 3.48 9.61
C ARG A 27 14.16 4.79 10.28
N ASN A 28 14.28 4.85 11.61
CA ASN A 28 13.99 6.06 12.38
C ASN A 28 14.92 7.21 12.01
N HIS A 29 16.20 6.93 11.77
CA HIS A 29 17.15 7.95 11.29
C HIS A 29 16.74 8.52 9.92
N LEU A 30 16.33 7.67 8.97
CA LEU A 30 15.86 8.12 7.66
C LEU A 30 14.53 8.90 7.78
N ALA A 31 13.60 8.45 8.63
CA ALA A 31 12.34 9.15 8.89
C ALA A 31 12.58 10.53 9.52
N ASN A 32 13.46 10.63 10.52
CA ASN A 32 13.86 11.88 11.14
C ASN A 32 14.51 12.83 10.15
N LEU A 33 15.38 12.31 9.27
CA LEU A 33 15.99 13.10 8.20
C LEU A 33 14.92 13.67 7.25
N ASN A 34 13.81 12.98 7.01
CA ASN A 34 12.72 13.49 6.18
C ASN A 34 11.79 14.47 6.92
N LYS A 35 11.64 14.30 8.24
CA LYS A 35 10.80 15.15 9.10
C LYS A 35 11.44 16.51 9.38
N TYR A 36 12.73 16.53 9.71
CA TYR A 36 13.46 17.74 10.09
C TYR A 36 14.27 18.28 8.90
N ARG A 37 13.57 18.84 7.91
CA ARG A 37 14.20 19.31 6.66
C ARG A 37 15.09 20.53 6.82
N ASP A 38 14.84 21.36 7.84
CA ASP A 38 15.45 22.68 8.04
C ASP A 38 16.78 22.64 8.82
N GLN A 39 17.29 21.46 9.17
CA GLN A 39 18.57 21.33 9.86
C GLN A 39 19.74 21.74 8.95
N ARG A 40 20.64 22.59 9.46
CA ARG A 40 21.78 23.15 8.70
C ARG A 40 22.75 22.09 8.14
N ASP A 41 23.05 21.05 8.90
CA ASP A 41 24.03 20.01 8.52
C ASP A 41 23.37 18.72 7.99
N ARG A 42 22.17 18.85 7.39
CA ARG A 42 21.40 17.71 6.91
C ARG A 42 22.04 17.10 5.65
N PRO A 43 22.29 15.77 5.60
CA PRO A 43 22.71 15.10 4.38
C PRO A 43 21.63 15.22 3.30
N ASP A 44 22.03 15.68 2.11
CA ASP A 44 21.12 15.80 0.97
C ASP A 44 20.93 14.45 0.28
N LEU A 45 19.70 13.92 0.30
CA LEU A 45 19.35 12.67 -0.36
C LEU A 45 19.28 12.81 -1.89
N THR A 46 19.19 14.02 -2.43
CA THR A 46 19.22 14.24 -3.88
C THR A 46 20.64 14.12 -4.44
N ALA A 47 21.66 14.31 -3.60
CA ALA A 47 23.05 14.11 -3.96
C ALA A 47 23.33 12.62 -4.28
N PRO A 48 23.95 12.31 -5.44
CA PRO A 48 24.13 10.93 -5.90
C PRO A 48 24.97 10.09 -4.94
N GLU A 49 26.01 10.66 -4.36
CA GLU A 49 26.94 9.98 -3.46
C GLU A 49 26.27 9.63 -2.13
N SER A 50 25.57 10.60 -1.53
CA SER A 50 24.80 10.39 -0.31
C SER A 50 23.72 9.33 -0.52
N CYS A 51 22.92 9.44 -1.59
CA CYS A 51 21.91 8.44 -1.92
C CYS A 51 22.50 7.04 -2.09
N GLN A 52 23.66 6.93 -2.76
CA GLN A 52 24.34 5.66 -2.95
C GLN A 52 24.78 5.05 -1.61
N LEU A 53 25.31 5.84 -0.68
CA LEU A 53 25.71 5.34 0.65
C LEU A 53 24.52 4.81 1.47
N TYR A 54 23.37 5.48 1.41
CA TYR A 54 22.14 4.98 2.04
C TYR A 54 21.68 3.67 1.39
N LEU A 55 21.70 3.63 0.06
CA LEU A 55 21.31 2.45 -0.71
C LEU A 55 22.22 1.26 -0.40
N ASP A 56 23.54 1.45 -0.42
CA ASP A 56 24.52 0.40 -0.10
C ASP A 56 24.32 -0.15 1.32
N THR A 57 24.00 0.74 2.27
CA THR A 57 23.66 0.34 3.65
C THR A 57 22.40 -0.53 3.69
N ARG A 58 21.35 -0.19 2.94
CA ARG A 58 20.11 -0.98 2.89
C ARG A 58 20.28 -2.31 2.15
N VAL A 59 21.11 -2.33 1.12
CA VAL A 59 21.44 -3.55 0.37
C VAL A 59 22.23 -4.52 1.26
N GLU A 60 23.19 -4.01 2.04
CA GLU A 60 23.92 -4.83 3.01
C GLU A 60 23.02 -5.32 4.15
N GLN A 61 22.09 -4.48 4.64
CA GLN A 61 21.03 -4.88 5.58
C GLN A 61 20.21 -6.06 5.01
N LEU A 62 19.77 -5.96 3.75
CA LEU A 62 19.01 -7.02 3.07
C LEU A 62 19.81 -8.33 2.98
N LYS A 63 21.08 -8.27 2.57
CA LYS A 63 21.93 -9.46 2.49
C LYS A 63 22.03 -10.16 3.85
N ILE A 64 22.36 -9.40 4.90
CA ILE A 64 22.57 -9.98 6.23
C ILE A 64 21.26 -10.47 6.84
N ALA A 65 20.14 -9.81 6.58
CA ALA A 65 18.81 -10.29 6.97
C ALA A 65 18.50 -11.65 6.34
N THR A 66 18.80 -11.85 5.06
CA THR A 66 18.62 -13.16 4.39
C THR A 66 19.57 -14.23 4.93
N GLU A 67 20.84 -13.90 5.20
CA GLU A 67 21.82 -14.85 5.76
C GLU A 67 21.46 -15.28 7.19
N LEU A 68 20.88 -14.38 7.99
CA LEU A 68 20.35 -14.69 9.32
C LEU A 68 18.95 -15.35 9.27
N SER A 69 18.40 -15.61 8.08
CA SER A 69 17.06 -16.17 7.87
C SER A 69 15.94 -15.36 8.55
N LEU A 70 16.11 -14.04 8.66
CA LEU A 70 15.13 -13.11 9.20
C LEU A 70 14.21 -12.62 8.07
N TRP A 71 13.38 -13.51 7.52
CA TRP A 71 12.64 -13.27 6.27
C TRP A 71 11.69 -12.06 6.31
N GLN A 72 11.02 -11.83 7.44
CA GLN A 72 10.18 -10.63 7.62
C GLN A 72 11.00 -9.35 7.57
N GLU A 73 12.18 -9.34 8.20
CA GLU A 73 13.06 -8.17 8.22
C GLU A 73 13.76 -7.99 6.86
N ALA A 74 14.08 -9.08 6.17
CA ALA A 74 14.56 -9.06 4.80
C ALA A 74 13.52 -8.43 3.86
N PHE A 75 12.25 -8.84 3.97
CA PHE A 75 11.16 -8.23 3.21
C PHE A 75 11.01 -6.74 3.52
N ARG A 76 10.98 -6.33 4.80
CA ARG A 76 10.96 -4.90 5.16
C ARG A 76 12.18 -4.14 4.62
N SER A 77 13.34 -4.78 4.51
CA SER A 77 14.55 -4.17 3.93
C SER A 77 14.40 -3.96 2.41
N VAL A 78 13.70 -4.84 1.69
CA VAL A 78 13.32 -4.64 0.28
C VAL A 78 12.43 -3.40 0.14
N GLU A 79 11.47 -3.24 1.05
CA GLU A 79 10.59 -2.05 1.07
C GLU A 79 11.33 -0.78 1.43
N ASP A 80 12.30 -0.85 2.35
CA ASP A 80 13.16 0.28 2.68
C ASP A 80 13.97 0.74 1.45
N ILE A 81 14.47 -0.21 0.64
CA ILE A 81 15.18 0.09 -0.62
C ILE A 81 14.23 0.75 -1.62
N HIS A 82 13.07 0.13 -1.87
CA HIS A 82 12.07 0.66 -2.80
C HIS A 82 11.57 2.05 -2.38
N GLY A 83 11.28 2.23 -1.08
CA GLY A 83 10.85 3.48 -0.49
C GLY A 83 11.91 4.58 -0.58
N LEU A 84 13.18 4.27 -0.30
CA LEU A 84 14.30 5.21 -0.47
C LEU A 84 14.38 5.71 -1.92
N MET A 85 14.30 4.80 -2.90
CA MET A 85 14.39 5.17 -4.31
C MET A 85 13.16 5.90 -4.82
N SER A 86 11.99 5.62 -4.22
CA SER A 86 10.74 6.35 -4.48
C SER A 86 10.81 7.79 -3.95
N LEU A 87 11.45 8.02 -2.79
CA LEU A 87 11.68 9.36 -2.25
C LEU A 87 12.56 10.22 -3.16
N VAL A 88 13.64 9.63 -3.70
CA VAL A 88 14.60 10.32 -4.58
C VAL A 88 14.13 10.30 -6.05
N LYS A 89 13.09 9.52 -6.39
CA LYS A 89 12.57 9.31 -7.76
C LYS A 89 13.66 8.92 -8.75
N ARG A 90 14.58 8.05 -8.32
CA ARG A 90 15.73 7.62 -9.12
C ARG A 90 15.80 6.11 -9.16
N THR A 91 16.20 5.53 -10.29
CA THR A 91 16.46 4.10 -10.40
C THR A 91 17.88 3.76 -9.93
N PRO A 92 18.07 2.70 -9.13
CA PRO A 92 19.39 2.22 -8.75
C PRO A 92 20.25 1.77 -9.94
N LYS A 93 21.56 1.70 -9.71
CA LYS A 93 22.50 1.09 -10.67
C LYS A 93 22.17 -0.38 -10.89
N PRO A 94 22.36 -0.92 -12.11
CA PRO A 94 22.08 -2.33 -12.42
C PRO A 94 22.78 -3.33 -11.48
N SER A 95 24.02 -3.04 -11.05
CA SER A 95 24.76 -3.87 -10.10
C SER A 95 24.05 -4.06 -8.77
N VAL A 96 23.39 -3.01 -8.26
CA VAL A 96 22.59 -3.07 -7.02
C VAL A 96 21.29 -3.83 -7.27
N LEU A 97 20.63 -3.59 -8.41
CA LEU A 97 19.39 -4.28 -8.76
C LEU A 97 19.58 -5.80 -8.90
N VAL A 98 20.74 -6.26 -9.39
CA VAL A 98 21.07 -7.69 -9.44
C VAL A 98 21.02 -8.30 -8.03
N VAL A 99 21.61 -7.65 -7.03
CA VAL A 99 21.56 -8.12 -5.62
C VAL A 99 20.13 -8.08 -5.10
N TYR A 100 19.41 -6.99 -5.36
CA TYR A 100 18.01 -6.82 -4.95
C TYR A 100 17.14 -7.96 -5.46
N TYR A 101 17.14 -8.24 -6.77
CA TYR A 101 16.32 -9.30 -7.34
C TYR A 101 16.80 -10.70 -6.93
N ALA A 102 18.11 -10.92 -6.78
CA ALA A 102 18.62 -12.19 -6.28
C ALA A 102 18.16 -12.52 -4.85
N LYS A 103 18.03 -11.51 -3.98
CA LYS A 103 17.45 -11.70 -2.64
C LYS A 103 15.93 -11.76 -2.67
N LEU A 104 15.30 -11.06 -3.60
CA LEU A 104 13.86 -11.09 -3.80
C LEU A 104 13.37 -12.48 -4.26
N THR A 105 14.13 -13.21 -5.08
CA THR A 105 13.80 -14.59 -5.45
C THR A 105 13.79 -15.51 -4.23
N GLU A 106 14.80 -15.43 -3.34
CA GLU A 106 14.82 -16.20 -2.08
C GLU A 106 13.60 -15.88 -1.19
N ILE A 107 13.31 -14.59 -0.98
CA ILE A 107 12.22 -14.13 -0.11
C ILE A 107 10.87 -14.62 -0.63
N PHE A 108 10.60 -14.46 -1.93
CA PHE A 108 9.32 -14.88 -2.48
C PHE A 108 9.12 -16.39 -2.51
N TRP A 109 10.20 -17.15 -2.66
CA TRP A 109 10.14 -18.61 -2.56
C TRP A 109 9.66 -19.05 -1.17
N ILE A 110 10.27 -18.49 -0.12
CA ILE A 110 9.98 -18.85 1.27
C ILE A 110 8.59 -18.38 1.71
N SER A 111 8.12 -17.25 1.18
CA SER A 111 6.75 -16.77 1.41
C SER A 111 5.67 -17.48 0.58
N GLU A 112 6.03 -18.56 -0.13
CA GLU A 112 5.16 -19.34 -1.03
C GLU A 112 4.49 -18.48 -2.14
N SER A 113 5.08 -17.33 -2.45
CA SER A 113 4.58 -16.37 -3.43
C SER A 113 5.21 -16.64 -4.79
N HIS A 114 4.91 -17.82 -5.37
CA HIS A 114 5.60 -18.37 -6.55
C HIS A 114 5.48 -17.49 -7.79
N LEU A 115 4.36 -16.79 -7.97
CA LEU A 115 4.18 -15.85 -9.08
C LEU A 115 5.23 -14.73 -9.05
N TYR A 116 5.37 -14.06 -7.90
CA TYR A 116 6.33 -12.98 -7.72
C TYR A 116 7.78 -13.48 -7.73
N HIS A 117 8.02 -14.70 -7.24
CA HIS A 117 9.30 -15.38 -7.38
C HIS A 117 9.72 -15.54 -8.85
N ALA A 118 8.81 -16.00 -9.71
CA ALA A 118 9.10 -16.18 -11.13
C ALA A 118 9.33 -14.85 -11.86
N TYR A 119 8.57 -13.81 -11.53
CA TYR A 119 8.82 -12.47 -12.07
C TYR A 119 10.14 -11.88 -11.57
N ALA A 120 10.53 -12.09 -10.31
CA ALA A 120 11.82 -11.66 -9.79
C ALA A 120 12.98 -12.32 -10.55
N TRP A 121 12.87 -13.62 -10.85
CA TRP A 121 13.80 -14.32 -11.74
C TRP A 121 13.83 -13.71 -13.15
N LEU A 122 12.67 -13.41 -13.73
CA LEU A 122 12.60 -12.79 -15.05
C LEU A 122 13.30 -11.41 -15.08
N LYS A 123 13.10 -10.57 -14.07
CA LYS A 123 13.81 -9.29 -13.96
C LYS A 123 15.32 -9.49 -13.81
N LEU A 124 15.73 -10.44 -12.97
CA LEU A 124 17.14 -10.79 -12.78
C LEU A 124 17.80 -11.29 -14.08
N PHE A 125 17.12 -12.17 -14.82
CA PHE A 125 17.58 -12.67 -16.12
C PHE A 125 17.75 -11.53 -17.13
N ASN A 126 16.76 -10.64 -17.24
CA ASN A 126 16.82 -9.51 -18.16
C ASN A 126 18.00 -8.59 -17.82
N LEU A 127 18.22 -8.28 -16.53
CA LEU A 127 19.34 -7.45 -16.07
C LEU A 127 20.71 -8.11 -16.34
N GLN A 128 20.84 -9.40 -16.04
CA GLN A 128 22.06 -10.16 -16.31
C GLN A 128 22.36 -10.19 -17.82
N LYS A 129 21.35 -10.45 -18.65
CA LYS A 129 21.48 -10.50 -20.12
C LYS A 129 21.86 -9.15 -20.72
N SER A 130 21.33 -8.04 -20.21
CA SER A 130 21.58 -6.71 -20.79
C SER A 130 22.86 -6.02 -20.27
N TYR A 131 23.24 -6.24 -19.01
CA TYR A 131 24.33 -5.49 -18.37
C TYR A 131 25.57 -6.32 -18.05
N ASN A 132 25.48 -7.65 -17.95
CA ASN A 132 26.63 -8.49 -17.62
C ASN A 132 27.34 -8.99 -18.89
N LYS A 133 28.41 -8.30 -19.30
CA LYS A 133 29.22 -8.66 -20.47
C LYS A 133 30.01 -9.97 -20.28
N ASN A 134 30.21 -10.41 -19.05
CA ASN A 134 31.00 -11.60 -18.71
C ASN A 134 30.13 -12.85 -18.49
N LEU A 135 28.84 -12.79 -18.88
CA LEU A 135 27.91 -13.90 -18.69
C LEU A 135 28.21 -15.03 -19.67
N THR A 136 28.59 -16.20 -19.16
CA THR A 136 28.84 -17.36 -20.02
C THR A 136 27.53 -17.91 -20.58
N GLN A 137 27.59 -18.62 -21.70
CA GLN A 137 26.40 -19.26 -22.28
C GLN A 137 25.78 -20.29 -21.32
N LYS A 138 26.61 -20.99 -20.53
CA LYS A 138 26.15 -21.92 -19.50
C LYS A 138 25.40 -21.19 -18.37
N ASP A 139 25.91 -20.06 -17.92
CA ASP A 139 25.27 -19.23 -16.89
C ASP A 139 23.93 -18.66 -17.39
N LEU A 140 23.88 -18.19 -18.64
CA LEU A 140 22.66 -17.72 -19.28
C LEU A 140 21.62 -18.84 -19.39
N GLN A 141 22.04 -20.04 -19.77
CA GLN A 141 21.18 -21.22 -19.86
C GLN A 141 20.62 -21.60 -18.49
N LEU A 142 21.44 -21.61 -17.45
CA LEU A 142 21.03 -21.91 -16.09
C LEU A 142 20.02 -20.88 -15.56
N LEU A 143 20.26 -19.58 -15.81
CA LEU A 143 19.30 -18.53 -15.47
C LEU A 143 17.98 -18.71 -16.25
N ALA A 144 18.03 -18.94 -17.55
CA ALA A 144 16.82 -19.17 -18.36
C ALA A 144 16.02 -20.40 -17.88
N SER A 145 16.70 -21.51 -17.58
CA SER A 145 16.08 -22.70 -17.00
C SER A 145 15.45 -22.41 -15.63
N SER A 146 16.11 -21.62 -14.77
CA SER A 146 15.56 -21.24 -13.46
C SER A 146 14.30 -20.37 -13.59
N VAL A 147 14.27 -19.43 -14.53
CA VAL A 147 13.11 -18.57 -14.81
C VAL A 147 11.94 -19.43 -15.30
N LEU A 148 12.20 -20.34 -16.24
CA LEU A 148 11.17 -21.18 -16.83
C LEU A 148 10.59 -22.18 -15.82
N LEU A 149 11.43 -22.80 -14.98
CA LEU A 149 10.99 -23.69 -13.91
C LEU A 149 10.24 -22.95 -12.79
N ALA A 150 10.71 -21.75 -12.41
CA ALA A 150 10.01 -20.89 -11.48
C ALA A 150 8.63 -20.49 -12.02
N ALA A 151 8.55 -20.14 -13.30
CA ALA A 151 7.29 -19.84 -13.95
C ALA A 151 6.39 -21.07 -13.97
N LEU A 152 6.85 -22.24 -14.40
CA LEU A 152 6.07 -23.48 -14.39
C LEU A 152 5.55 -23.83 -12.98
N SER A 153 6.34 -23.59 -11.94
CA SER A 153 5.96 -23.86 -10.54
C SER A 153 4.79 -23.01 -10.00
N VAL A 154 4.36 -21.98 -10.74
CA VAL A 154 3.19 -21.18 -10.38
C VAL A 154 1.91 -21.99 -10.61
N THR A 155 1.03 -22.04 -9.61
CA THR A 155 -0.26 -22.73 -9.71
C THR A 155 -1.10 -22.20 -10.90
N PRO A 156 -1.79 -23.09 -11.63
CA PRO A 156 -2.52 -22.71 -12.84
C PRO A 156 -3.87 -22.01 -12.57
N TYR A 157 -4.32 -21.95 -11.31
CA TYR A 157 -5.54 -21.29 -10.88
C TYR A 157 -5.28 -20.23 -9.81
N ASP A 158 -6.25 -19.34 -9.64
CA ASP A 158 -6.22 -18.25 -8.68
C ASP A 158 -7.13 -18.55 -7.47
N HIS A 159 -6.82 -17.97 -6.32
CA HIS A 159 -7.52 -18.21 -5.06
C HIS A 159 -8.74 -17.29 -4.88
N LYS A 160 -9.18 -16.60 -5.95
CA LYS A 160 -10.31 -15.66 -5.92
C LYS A 160 -11.67 -16.35 -5.78
N TYR A 161 -11.80 -17.57 -6.29
CA TYR A 161 -13.07 -18.28 -6.24
C TYR A 161 -13.39 -18.71 -4.80
N GLY A 162 -14.60 -18.39 -4.34
CA GLY A 162 -15.04 -18.66 -2.96
C GLY A 162 -14.50 -17.72 -1.89
N ALA A 163 -13.70 -16.70 -2.26
CA ALA A 163 -13.19 -15.70 -1.32
C ALA A 163 -14.26 -14.65 -0.99
N SER A 164 -14.29 -14.20 0.26
CA SER A 164 -15.13 -13.08 0.69
C SER A 164 -14.67 -11.76 0.08
N HIS A 165 -15.55 -10.75 0.04
CA HIS A 165 -15.20 -9.42 -0.46
C HIS A 165 -13.97 -8.84 0.24
N LEU A 166 -13.91 -8.96 1.57
CA LEU A 166 -12.81 -8.47 2.39
C LEU A 166 -11.48 -9.17 2.07
N GLU A 167 -11.50 -10.49 1.87
CA GLU A 167 -10.32 -11.25 1.45
C GLU A 167 -9.83 -10.81 0.06
N LEU A 168 -10.77 -10.55 -0.85
CA LEU A 168 -10.45 -10.11 -2.20
C LEU A 168 -9.82 -8.70 -2.23
N GLU A 169 -10.27 -7.78 -1.37
CA GLU A 169 -9.65 -6.45 -1.21
C GLU A 169 -8.25 -6.54 -0.60
N ASN A 170 -8.09 -7.32 0.48
CA ASN A 170 -6.79 -7.53 1.11
C ASN A 170 -5.78 -8.15 0.12
N GLU A 171 -6.20 -9.13 -0.68
CA GLU A 171 -5.34 -9.77 -1.67
C GLU A 171 -5.02 -8.83 -2.84
N LYS A 172 -5.94 -7.93 -3.23
CA LYS A 172 -5.65 -6.87 -4.21
C LYS A 172 -4.58 -5.92 -3.70
N ASP A 173 -4.70 -5.42 -2.48
CA ASP A 173 -3.73 -4.49 -1.88
C ASP A 173 -2.37 -5.15 -1.69
N ARG A 174 -2.36 -6.41 -1.22
CA ARG A 174 -1.15 -7.22 -1.16
C ARG A 174 -0.54 -7.39 -2.54
N SER A 175 -1.34 -7.74 -3.55
CA SER A 175 -0.85 -7.96 -4.91
C SER A 175 -0.28 -6.69 -5.54
N LEU A 176 -0.92 -5.54 -5.33
CA LEU A 176 -0.42 -4.24 -5.76
C LEU A 176 0.91 -3.91 -5.09
N ARG A 177 1.02 -4.14 -3.78
CA ARG A 177 2.27 -3.94 -3.03
C ARG A 177 3.38 -4.83 -3.58
N MET A 178 3.14 -6.12 -3.80
CA MET A 178 4.13 -7.06 -4.34
C MET A 178 4.53 -6.72 -5.77
N ALA A 179 3.56 -6.38 -6.63
CA ALA A 179 3.82 -5.98 -8.01
C ALA A 179 4.71 -4.72 -8.09
N ASN A 180 4.56 -3.77 -7.16
CA ASN A 180 5.41 -2.57 -7.11
C ASN A 180 6.87 -2.91 -6.77
N LEU A 181 7.09 -3.83 -5.83
CA LEU A 181 8.42 -4.29 -5.44
C LEU A 181 9.11 -5.05 -6.58
N VAL A 182 8.38 -5.91 -7.29
CA VAL A 182 8.89 -6.72 -8.41
C VAL A 182 9.14 -5.90 -9.66
N ASN A 183 8.24 -4.98 -10.01
CA ASN A 183 8.43 -4.14 -11.18
C ASN A 183 9.33 -2.93 -10.91
N PHE A 184 9.76 -2.76 -9.65
CA PHE A 184 10.48 -1.58 -9.19
C PHE A 184 9.77 -0.28 -9.63
N SER A 185 8.45 -0.26 -9.48
CA SER A 185 7.61 0.86 -9.91
C SER A 185 7.71 1.99 -8.89
N LEU A 186 8.32 3.11 -9.27
CA LEU A 186 8.51 4.29 -8.40
C LEU A 186 7.29 5.22 -8.38
N ASP A 187 6.35 5.06 -9.33
CA ASP A 187 5.14 5.87 -9.44
C ASP A 187 3.90 5.08 -8.97
N SER A 188 3.36 5.46 -7.81
CA SER A 188 2.16 4.83 -7.23
C SER A 188 0.84 5.14 -7.96
N LYS A 189 0.84 6.09 -8.92
CA LYS A 189 -0.38 6.74 -9.45
C LYS A 189 -0.83 6.29 -10.85
N ARG A 190 -0.20 5.29 -11.47
CA ARG A 190 -0.65 4.82 -12.79
C ARG A 190 -1.76 3.78 -12.62
N GLU A 191 -2.99 4.18 -12.93
CA GLU A 191 -4.20 3.35 -12.89
C GLU A 191 -4.18 2.19 -13.91
N ASN A 192 -3.34 2.27 -14.94
CA ASN A 192 -3.14 1.20 -15.93
C ASN A 192 -1.94 0.32 -15.55
N ARG A 193 -2.02 -0.39 -14.43
CA ARG A 193 -1.03 -1.42 -14.09
C ARG A 193 -1.47 -2.75 -14.67
N GLU A 194 -0.62 -3.33 -15.53
CA GLU A 194 -0.77 -4.70 -15.99
C GLU A 194 -0.88 -5.62 -14.78
N MET A 195 -2.01 -6.32 -14.68
CA MET A 195 -2.24 -7.27 -13.61
C MET A 195 -1.27 -8.44 -13.81
N VAL A 196 -0.36 -8.61 -12.85
CA VAL A 196 0.65 -9.68 -12.85
C VAL A 196 -0.11 -11.00 -12.78
N SER A 197 0.01 -11.83 -13.83
CA SER A 197 -0.68 -13.13 -13.91
C SER A 197 0.25 -14.20 -14.47
N ARG A 198 -0.11 -15.47 -14.24
CA ARG A 198 0.61 -16.60 -14.81
C ARG A 198 0.62 -16.56 -16.35
N ALA A 199 -0.53 -16.29 -16.96
CA ALA A 199 -0.66 -16.24 -18.42
C ALA A 199 0.21 -15.14 -19.04
N THR A 200 0.14 -13.92 -18.47
CA THR A 200 0.98 -12.80 -18.93
C THR A 200 2.46 -13.10 -18.76
N LEU A 201 2.85 -13.78 -17.68
CA LEU A 201 4.24 -14.19 -17.46
C LEU A 201 4.72 -15.14 -18.57
N LEU A 202 3.97 -16.20 -18.88
CA LEU A 202 4.35 -17.16 -19.92
C LEU A 202 4.43 -16.50 -21.30
N SER A 203 3.47 -15.61 -21.62
CA SER A 203 3.51 -14.82 -22.86
C SER A 203 4.74 -13.90 -22.90
N GLU A 204 5.11 -13.26 -21.78
CA GLU A 204 6.30 -12.41 -21.70
C GLU A 204 7.60 -13.23 -21.85
N LEU A 205 7.66 -14.45 -21.29
CA LEU A 205 8.80 -15.36 -21.45
C LEU A 205 9.00 -15.79 -22.91
N ALA A 206 7.91 -16.07 -23.61
CA ALA A 206 7.94 -16.39 -25.04
C ALA A 206 8.39 -15.17 -25.86
N ALA A 207 7.79 -14.00 -25.63
CA ALA A 207 8.10 -12.76 -26.35
C ALA A 207 9.57 -12.31 -26.17
N LYS A 208 10.14 -12.51 -24.98
CA LYS A 208 11.54 -12.15 -24.68
C LYS A 208 12.57 -13.22 -25.08
N GLY A 209 12.12 -14.34 -25.65
CA GLY A 209 13.00 -15.44 -26.06
C GLY A 209 13.72 -16.11 -24.90
N VAL A 210 13.13 -16.14 -23.69
CA VAL A 210 13.71 -16.83 -22.53
C VAL A 210 13.69 -18.35 -22.76
N ILE A 211 12.59 -18.84 -23.33
CA ILE A 211 12.38 -20.27 -23.61
C ILE A 211 13.48 -20.83 -24.52
N SER A 212 13.89 -20.09 -25.56
CA SER A 212 14.97 -20.50 -26.47
C SER A 212 16.33 -20.64 -25.78
N CYS A 213 16.57 -19.89 -24.70
CA CYS A 213 17.84 -19.92 -23.97
C CYS A 213 17.92 -21.05 -22.92
N ALA A 214 16.79 -21.67 -22.54
CA ALA A 214 16.76 -22.73 -21.53
C ALA A 214 17.38 -24.06 -22.02
N SER A 215 17.70 -24.95 -21.09
CA SER A 215 18.15 -26.31 -21.40
C SER A 215 17.05 -27.14 -22.08
N GLN A 216 17.47 -28.16 -22.85
CA GLN A 216 16.52 -28.94 -23.65
C GLN A 216 15.52 -29.67 -22.77
N GLU A 217 15.96 -30.21 -21.63
CA GLU A 217 15.12 -30.92 -20.68
C GLU A 217 14.00 -30.03 -20.12
N VAL A 218 14.30 -28.74 -19.88
CA VAL A 218 13.32 -27.76 -19.36
C VAL A 218 12.38 -27.29 -20.46
N LYS A 219 12.86 -27.18 -21.72
CA LYS A 219 12.00 -26.90 -22.88
C LYS A 219 11.01 -28.03 -23.13
N ASP A 220 11.48 -29.27 -23.09
CA ASP A 220 10.65 -30.46 -23.25
C ASP A 220 9.58 -30.53 -22.14
N LEU A 221 9.97 -30.23 -20.89
CA LEU A 221 9.02 -30.12 -19.78
C LEU A 221 7.98 -29.02 -20.00
N TYR A 222 8.39 -27.83 -20.47
CA TYR A 222 7.46 -26.75 -20.77
C TYR A 222 6.43 -27.15 -21.84
N ASN A 223 6.88 -27.79 -22.93
CA ASN A 223 6.01 -28.26 -24.00
C ASN A 223 5.03 -29.34 -23.51
N LEU A 224 5.51 -30.31 -22.73
CA LEU A 224 4.68 -31.37 -22.14
C LEU A 224 3.58 -30.80 -21.24
N MET A 225 3.91 -29.77 -20.44
CA MET A 225 3.00 -29.24 -19.42
C MET A 225 1.99 -28.22 -19.94
N GLU A 226 2.33 -27.45 -20.99
CA GLU A 226 1.49 -26.35 -21.50
C GLU A 226 0.85 -26.64 -22.85
N HIS A 227 1.42 -27.53 -23.68
CA HIS A 227 0.99 -27.74 -25.06
C HIS A 227 0.51 -29.16 -25.36
N GLU A 228 1.07 -30.18 -24.70
CA GLU A 228 0.66 -31.57 -24.93
C GLU A 228 -0.53 -32.01 -24.09
N PHE A 229 -1.39 -32.84 -24.68
CA PHE A 229 -2.57 -33.42 -24.04
C PHE A 229 -2.42 -34.95 -23.99
N LEU A 230 -1.87 -35.46 -22.89
CA LEU A 230 -1.48 -36.85 -22.70
C LEU A 230 -1.90 -37.33 -21.30
N PRO A 231 -3.20 -37.52 -21.04
CA PRO A 231 -3.74 -37.79 -19.70
C PRO A 231 -3.10 -38.99 -19.00
N LEU A 232 -2.79 -40.07 -19.74
CA LEU A 232 -2.28 -41.33 -19.20
C LEU A 232 -0.74 -41.35 -19.08
N ASP A 233 -0.05 -40.71 -20.02
CA ASP A 233 1.42 -40.79 -20.16
C ASP A 233 2.16 -39.55 -19.66
N LEU A 234 1.46 -38.47 -19.29
CA LEU A 234 2.10 -37.22 -18.88
C LEU A 234 3.06 -37.44 -17.70
N ALA A 235 2.60 -38.12 -16.65
CA ALA A 235 3.42 -38.35 -15.47
C ALA A 235 4.64 -39.23 -15.76
N SER A 236 4.48 -40.31 -16.54
CA SER A 236 5.57 -41.22 -16.89
C SER A 236 6.64 -40.52 -17.74
N LYS A 237 6.26 -39.59 -18.63
CA LYS A 237 7.18 -38.77 -19.42
C LYS A 237 7.87 -37.67 -18.62
N VAL A 238 7.19 -37.06 -17.64
CA VAL A 238 7.74 -35.98 -16.81
C VAL A 238 8.76 -36.51 -15.78
N GLN A 239 8.53 -37.69 -15.21
CA GLN A 239 9.41 -38.29 -14.20
C GLN A 239 10.92 -38.33 -14.57
N PRO A 240 11.33 -38.86 -15.74
CA PRO A 240 12.73 -38.88 -16.12
C PRO A 240 13.30 -37.48 -16.34
N LEU A 241 12.50 -36.52 -16.83
CA LEU A 241 12.93 -35.13 -16.98
C LEU A 241 13.19 -34.47 -15.63
N LEU A 242 12.34 -34.68 -14.63
CA LEU A 242 12.53 -34.14 -13.28
C LEU A 242 13.82 -34.68 -12.63
N SER A 243 14.10 -35.97 -12.79
CA SER A 243 15.35 -36.56 -12.30
C SER A 243 16.58 -35.96 -12.96
N LYS A 244 16.55 -35.69 -14.28
CA LYS A 244 17.63 -34.98 -14.99
C LYS A 244 17.77 -33.52 -14.54
N ILE A 245 16.66 -32.81 -14.34
CA ILE A 245 16.68 -31.41 -13.87
C ILE A 245 17.28 -31.30 -12.47
N SER A 246 17.06 -32.29 -11.59
CA SER A 246 17.66 -32.28 -10.24
C SER A 246 19.19 -32.34 -10.23
N THR A 247 19.81 -32.90 -11.27
CA THR A 247 21.28 -32.98 -11.41
C THR A 247 21.87 -31.76 -12.11
N ILE A 248 21.05 -31.01 -12.85
CA ILE A 248 21.41 -29.75 -13.50
C ILE A 248 21.34 -28.64 -12.44
N GLY A 249 22.41 -28.49 -11.67
CA GLY A 249 22.55 -27.43 -10.66
C GLY A 249 23.99 -26.97 -10.56
N GLY A 250 24.21 -25.72 -10.16
CA GLY A 250 25.58 -25.21 -10.06
C GLY A 250 25.69 -23.75 -9.63
N LYS A 251 26.92 -23.40 -9.23
CA LYS A 251 27.32 -22.00 -9.00
C LYS A 251 27.58 -21.34 -10.35
N LEU A 252 27.08 -20.11 -10.53
CA LEU A 252 27.37 -19.30 -11.70
C LEU A 252 28.87 -18.97 -11.75
N SER A 253 29.48 -19.10 -12.92
CA SER A 253 30.95 -19.15 -13.08
C SER A 253 31.67 -17.82 -12.86
N ALA A 254 30.95 -16.69 -12.79
CA ALA A 254 31.54 -15.36 -12.63
C ALA A 254 30.83 -14.56 -11.53
N ALA A 255 31.53 -14.32 -10.41
CA ALA A 255 31.34 -13.26 -9.40
C ALA A 255 29.91 -12.71 -9.17
N SER A 256 28.90 -13.58 -9.28
CA SER A 256 27.52 -13.16 -9.30
C SER A 256 27.03 -13.17 -7.86
N SER A 257 26.47 -12.06 -7.38
CA SER A 257 25.82 -11.97 -6.06
C SER A 257 24.53 -12.80 -5.97
N VAL A 258 24.36 -13.76 -6.89
CA VAL A 258 23.22 -14.66 -7.03
C VAL A 258 23.57 -15.95 -6.30
N PRO A 259 22.69 -16.44 -5.42
CA PRO A 259 22.86 -17.72 -4.74
C PRO A 259 23.12 -18.87 -5.70
N GLU A 260 23.69 -19.96 -5.18
CA GLU A 260 23.78 -21.24 -5.90
C GLU A 260 22.40 -21.64 -6.42
N ILE A 261 22.28 -21.80 -7.75
CA ILE A 261 21.00 -22.14 -8.37
C ILE A 261 20.78 -23.63 -8.19
N ARG A 262 19.87 -23.98 -7.28
CA ARG A 262 19.45 -25.36 -7.03
C ARG A 262 18.13 -25.61 -7.74
N LEU A 263 18.18 -26.18 -8.94
CA LEU A 263 16.96 -26.52 -9.68
C LEU A 263 16.13 -27.60 -8.98
N SER A 264 16.74 -28.38 -8.08
CA SER A 264 16.06 -29.36 -7.24
C SER A 264 14.96 -28.77 -6.36
N GLN A 265 15.02 -27.47 -6.02
CA GLN A 265 13.99 -26.83 -5.19
C GLN A 265 12.60 -26.85 -5.86
N TYR A 266 12.55 -26.86 -7.20
CA TYR A 266 11.29 -26.84 -7.95
C TYR A 266 10.65 -28.22 -8.07
N GLN A 267 11.34 -29.31 -7.73
CA GLN A 267 10.88 -30.67 -7.99
C GLN A 267 9.49 -30.94 -7.38
N SER A 268 9.31 -30.66 -6.09
CA SER A 268 8.02 -30.89 -5.42
C SER A 268 6.89 -30.03 -6.00
N ALA A 269 7.17 -28.78 -6.38
CA ALA A 269 6.18 -27.91 -7.00
C ALA A 269 5.77 -28.41 -8.40
N LEU A 270 6.72 -28.93 -9.17
CA LEU A 270 6.48 -29.49 -10.51
C LEU A 270 5.76 -30.84 -10.44
N GLU A 271 6.04 -31.68 -9.46
CA GLU A 271 5.28 -32.92 -9.22
C GLU A 271 3.81 -32.59 -8.90
N LYS A 272 3.55 -31.61 -8.02
CA LYS A 272 2.20 -31.11 -7.74
C LYS A 272 1.52 -30.55 -8.99
N LEU A 273 2.23 -29.74 -9.79
CA LEU A 273 1.71 -29.21 -11.05
C LEU A 273 1.37 -30.33 -12.04
N THR A 274 2.20 -31.37 -12.10
CA THR A 274 1.96 -32.54 -12.97
C THR A 274 0.69 -33.26 -12.56
N ALA A 275 0.51 -33.49 -11.24
CA ALA A 275 -0.74 -34.06 -10.72
C ALA A 275 -1.96 -33.20 -11.08
N LEU A 276 -1.88 -31.87 -10.91
CA LEU A 276 -2.95 -30.95 -11.29
C LEU A 276 -3.27 -30.99 -12.79
N ARG A 277 -2.26 -31.07 -13.66
CA ARG A 277 -2.46 -31.20 -15.11
C ARG A 277 -3.08 -32.54 -15.48
N VAL A 278 -2.64 -33.64 -14.88
CA VAL A 278 -3.26 -34.96 -15.09
C VAL A 278 -4.74 -34.92 -14.68
N LEU A 279 -5.07 -34.37 -13.51
CA LEU A 279 -6.46 -34.21 -13.06
C LEU A 279 -7.29 -33.36 -14.02
N GLN A 280 -6.73 -32.23 -14.48
CA GLN A 280 -7.38 -31.36 -15.46
C GLN A 280 -7.64 -32.08 -16.79
N GLN A 281 -6.64 -32.78 -17.33
CA GLN A 281 -6.77 -33.51 -18.59
C GLN A 281 -7.74 -34.70 -18.44
N ALA A 282 -7.67 -35.43 -17.33
CA ALA A 282 -8.59 -36.53 -17.02
C ALA A 282 -10.04 -36.04 -16.93
N SER A 283 -10.29 -34.89 -16.28
CA SER A 283 -11.64 -34.33 -16.15
C SER A 283 -12.32 -33.95 -17.47
N ARG A 284 -11.53 -33.72 -18.53
CA ARG A 284 -12.04 -33.38 -19.86
C ARG A 284 -12.45 -34.61 -20.67
N ILE A 285 -11.93 -35.79 -20.33
CA ILE A 285 -12.08 -37.02 -21.15
C ILE A 285 -12.96 -38.04 -20.44
N PHE A 286 -12.76 -38.21 -19.14
CA PHE A 286 -13.43 -39.23 -18.35
C PHE A 286 -14.59 -38.63 -17.58
N GLN A 287 -15.74 -39.30 -17.57
CA GLN A 287 -16.87 -38.95 -16.69
C GLN A 287 -16.73 -39.61 -15.31
N SER A 288 -16.23 -40.84 -15.26
CA SER A 288 -15.96 -41.55 -14.01
C SER A 288 -14.74 -42.46 -14.18
N MET A 289 -13.94 -42.62 -13.13
CA MET A 289 -12.78 -43.50 -13.09
C MET A 289 -12.59 -44.12 -11.71
N LYS A 290 -11.94 -45.29 -11.64
CA LYS A 290 -11.56 -45.88 -10.35
C LYS A 290 -10.41 -45.11 -9.71
N ILE A 291 -10.44 -45.00 -8.38
CA ILE A 291 -9.37 -44.39 -7.57
C ILE A 291 -8.02 -45.07 -7.86
N ASP A 292 -8.00 -46.40 -7.97
CA ASP A 292 -6.79 -47.16 -8.29
C ASP A 292 -6.15 -46.77 -9.62
N MET A 293 -6.98 -46.49 -10.63
CA MET A 293 -6.51 -46.08 -11.95
C MET A 293 -5.89 -44.68 -11.89
N LEU A 294 -6.55 -43.74 -11.19
CA LEU A 294 -6.02 -42.40 -10.98
C LEU A 294 -4.69 -42.42 -10.21
N SER A 295 -4.58 -43.28 -9.20
CA SER A 295 -3.32 -43.46 -8.44
C SER A 295 -2.20 -44.03 -9.30
N ARG A 296 -2.50 -44.89 -10.29
CA ARG A 296 -1.49 -45.39 -11.25
C ARG A 296 -1.05 -44.32 -12.25
N MET A 297 -1.95 -43.42 -12.63
CA MET A 297 -1.65 -42.30 -13.54
C MET A 297 -0.72 -41.27 -12.89
N ILE A 298 -0.73 -41.14 -11.57
CA ILE A 298 0.12 -40.19 -10.82
C ILE A 298 1.01 -40.99 -9.84
N PRO A 299 2.10 -41.62 -10.33
CA PRO A 299 2.96 -42.48 -9.51
C PRO A 299 3.81 -41.72 -8.48
N PHE A 300 3.83 -40.38 -8.54
CA PHE A 300 4.65 -39.54 -7.64
C PHE A 300 4.13 -39.48 -6.21
N PHE A 301 2.83 -39.68 -6.03
CA PHE A 301 2.15 -39.42 -4.76
C PHE A 301 1.21 -40.57 -4.42
N GLU A 302 1.09 -40.84 -3.12
CA GLU A 302 -0.02 -41.64 -2.63
C GLU A 302 -1.36 -40.93 -2.87
N PHE A 303 -2.43 -41.72 -3.01
CA PHE A 303 -3.75 -41.18 -3.29
C PHE A 303 -4.21 -40.13 -2.26
N ASN A 304 -3.85 -40.27 -0.98
CA ASN A 304 -4.19 -39.29 0.06
C ASN A 304 -3.65 -37.88 -0.25
N VAL A 305 -2.44 -37.80 -0.82
CA VAL A 305 -1.81 -36.53 -1.22
C VAL A 305 -2.45 -36.01 -2.51
N VAL A 306 -2.73 -36.90 -3.47
CA VAL A 306 -3.45 -36.56 -4.70
C VAL A 306 -4.83 -36.02 -4.37
N GLU A 307 -5.56 -36.65 -3.45
CA GLU A 307 -6.87 -36.24 -2.97
C GLU A 307 -6.81 -34.84 -2.35
N LYS A 308 -5.82 -34.57 -1.49
CA LYS A 308 -5.63 -33.22 -0.92
C LYS A 308 -5.41 -32.16 -2.00
N ILE A 309 -4.59 -32.46 -3.02
CA ILE A 309 -4.35 -31.57 -4.18
C ILE A 309 -5.65 -31.39 -4.97
N ALA A 310 -6.42 -32.45 -5.15
CA ALA A 310 -7.69 -32.43 -5.87
C ALA A 310 -8.76 -31.60 -5.14
N VAL A 311 -8.87 -31.73 -3.82
CA VAL A 311 -9.81 -30.94 -3.00
C VAL A 311 -9.51 -29.46 -3.12
N ASP A 312 -8.23 -29.08 -3.10
CA ASP A 312 -7.81 -27.68 -3.28
C ASP A 312 -8.13 -27.16 -4.70
N ALA A 313 -7.88 -27.99 -5.72
CA ALA A 313 -8.26 -27.69 -7.10
C ALA A 313 -9.78 -27.53 -7.29
N VAL A 314 -10.58 -28.36 -6.63
CA VAL A 314 -12.06 -28.27 -6.68
C VAL A 314 -12.54 -27.02 -5.95
N LYS A 315 -11.98 -26.71 -4.77
CA LYS A 315 -12.31 -25.51 -3.99
C LYS A 315 -12.16 -24.23 -4.79
N HIS A 316 -11.16 -24.17 -5.67
CA HIS A 316 -10.87 -23.01 -6.51
C HIS A 316 -11.41 -23.12 -7.95
N ASN A 317 -12.36 -24.01 -8.20
CA ASN A 317 -12.99 -24.24 -9.51
C ASN A 317 -12.01 -24.55 -10.65
N PHE A 318 -10.85 -25.13 -10.34
CA PHE A 318 -9.89 -25.56 -11.36
C PHE A 318 -10.30 -26.89 -12.02
N VAL A 319 -10.85 -27.81 -11.23
CA VAL A 319 -11.35 -29.11 -11.71
C VAL A 319 -12.70 -29.39 -11.05
N ALA A 320 -13.68 -29.83 -11.84
CA ALA A 320 -14.96 -30.33 -11.33
C ALA A 320 -14.85 -31.83 -11.06
N MET A 321 -14.79 -32.23 -9.78
CA MET A 321 -14.57 -33.62 -9.39
C MET A 321 -15.26 -33.96 -8.05
N LYS A 322 -15.80 -35.18 -7.95
CA LYS A 322 -16.37 -35.77 -6.73
C LYS A 322 -15.75 -37.13 -6.47
N VAL A 323 -15.21 -37.33 -5.26
CA VAL A 323 -14.61 -38.61 -4.84
C VAL A 323 -15.66 -39.41 -4.05
N ASN A 324 -15.95 -40.63 -4.49
CA ASN A 324 -16.81 -41.57 -3.78
C ASN A 324 -15.95 -42.74 -3.27
N HIS A 325 -15.59 -42.67 -1.99
CA HIS A 325 -14.78 -43.69 -1.31
C HIS A 325 -15.51 -45.03 -1.17
N LEU A 326 -16.84 -45.03 -0.98
CA LEU A 326 -17.62 -46.28 -0.86
C LEU A 326 -17.59 -47.08 -2.16
N ALA A 327 -17.67 -46.39 -3.31
CA ALA A 327 -17.60 -47.01 -4.64
C ALA A 327 -16.16 -47.16 -5.15
N GLY A 328 -15.16 -46.61 -4.46
CA GLY A 328 -13.77 -46.56 -4.93
C GLY A 328 -13.60 -45.80 -6.24
N ALA A 329 -14.43 -44.77 -6.50
CA ALA A 329 -14.53 -44.11 -7.79
C ALA A 329 -14.54 -42.58 -7.70
N VAL A 330 -13.93 -41.95 -8.68
CA VAL A 330 -13.87 -40.51 -8.91
C VAL A 330 -14.77 -40.16 -10.08
N HIS A 331 -15.70 -39.23 -9.87
CA HIS A 331 -16.59 -38.72 -10.90
C HIS A 331 -16.13 -37.32 -11.30
N PHE A 332 -15.99 -37.06 -12.58
CA PHE A 332 -15.64 -35.74 -13.10
C PHE A 332 -16.85 -35.05 -13.74
N GLY A 333 -16.86 -33.74 -13.65
CA GLY A 333 -17.87 -32.87 -14.24
C GLY A 333 -18.88 -32.33 -13.21
N ASN A 334 -19.41 -31.15 -13.53
CA ASN A 334 -20.62 -30.64 -12.93
C ASN A 334 -21.76 -31.14 -13.81
N MET A 335 -22.56 -32.09 -13.33
CA MET A 335 -23.82 -32.47 -14.00
C MET A 335 -24.91 -31.37 -13.84
N ASP A 336 -24.51 -30.15 -13.51
CA ASP A 336 -25.40 -29.04 -13.20
C ASP A 336 -25.55 -28.13 -14.43
N ILE A 337 -26.72 -27.49 -14.52
CA ILE A 337 -27.14 -26.61 -15.64
C ILE A 337 -26.16 -25.43 -15.85
N GLU A 338 -25.38 -25.11 -14.82
CA GLU A 338 -24.37 -24.04 -14.79
C GLU A 338 -23.00 -24.44 -15.38
N SER A 339 -22.86 -25.62 -16.02
CA SER A 339 -21.57 -25.98 -16.62
C SER A 339 -21.14 -24.97 -17.71
N ASP A 340 -19.86 -24.63 -17.76
CA ASP A 340 -19.27 -23.74 -18.79
C ASP A 340 -19.58 -24.21 -20.22
N VAL A 341 -19.70 -25.53 -20.42
CA VAL A 341 -20.07 -26.16 -21.70
C VAL A 341 -21.49 -25.76 -22.10
N LEU A 342 -22.45 -25.80 -21.17
CA LEU A 342 -23.83 -25.39 -21.41
C LEU A 342 -23.95 -23.88 -21.66
N SER A 343 -23.18 -23.06 -20.93
CA SER A 343 -23.20 -21.60 -21.07
C SER A 343 -22.70 -21.11 -22.44
N SER A 344 -21.74 -21.83 -23.05
CA SER A 344 -21.10 -21.44 -24.30
C SER A 344 -21.77 -22.00 -25.55
N HIS A 345 -22.72 -22.93 -25.42
CA HIS A 345 -23.39 -23.57 -26.57
C HIS A 345 -24.10 -22.59 -27.50
N LEU A 346 -24.77 -21.56 -26.96
CA LEU A 346 -25.44 -20.56 -27.80
C LEU A 346 -24.43 -19.73 -28.60
N SER A 347 -23.31 -19.37 -28.01
CA SER A 347 -22.22 -18.65 -28.69
C SER A 347 -21.58 -19.52 -29.78
N VAL A 348 -21.28 -20.78 -29.47
CA VAL A 348 -20.72 -21.74 -30.44
C VAL A 348 -21.71 -22.01 -31.58
N LEU A 349 -23.01 -22.12 -31.26
CA LEU A 349 -24.06 -22.26 -32.26
C LEU A 349 -24.14 -21.01 -33.14
N ALA A 350 -24.13 -19.81 -32.55
CA ALA A 350 -24.14 -18.56 -33.30
C ALA A 350 -22.90 -18.44 -34.21
N ASP A 351 -21.70 -18.75 -33.71
CA ASP A 351 -20.47 -18.71 -34.50
C ASP A 351 -20.46 -19.74 -35.63
N SER A 352 -20.92 -20.96 -35.36
CA SER A 352 -21.01 -22.02 -36.39
C SER A 352 -22.05 -21.70 -37.44
N LEU A 353 -23.22 -21.17 -37.06
CA LEU A 353 -24.24 -20.69 -37.98
C LEU A 353 -23.76 -19.49 -38.78
N ASN A 354 -23.06 -18.53 -38.17
CA ASN A 354 -22.49 -17.39 -38.89
C ASN A 354 -21.42 -17.83 -39.90
N LYS A 355 -20.57 -18.80 -39.52
CA LYS A 355 -19.61 -19.42 -40.46
C LYS A 355 -20.34 -20.12 -41.61
N ALA A 356 -21.36 -20.93 -41.31
CA ALA A 356 -22.16 -21.59 -42.34
C ALA A 356 -22.87 -20.57 -43.26
N LEU A 357 -23.44 -19.50 -42.70
CA LEU A 357 -24.08 -18.42 -43.44
C LEU A 357 -23.08 -17.69 -44.34
N SER A 358 -21.86 -17.44 -43.86
CA SER A 358 -20.80 -16.83 -44.66
C SER A 358 -20.33 -17.71 -45.84
N LEU A 359 -20.50 -19.03 -45.75
CA LEU A 359 -20.19 -19.98 -46.82
C LEU A 359 -21.36 -20.14 -47.81
N ILE A 360 -22.59 -20.17 -47.32
CA ILE A 360 -23.81 -20.35 -48.13
C ILE A 360 -24.17 -19.05 -48.88
N HIS A 361 -24.11 -17.92 -48.17
CA HIS A 361 -24.38 -16.61 -48.71
C HIS A 361 -23.18 -15.70 -48.39
N PRO A 362 -22.05 -15.86 -49.10
CA PRO A 362 -20.91 -14.97 -48.93
C PRO A 362 -21.41 -13.54 -49.03
N PRO A 363 -21.05 -12.66 -48.06
CA PRO A 363 -21.52 -11.29 -48.09
C PRO A 363 -21.07 -10.71 -49.42
N VAL A 364 -22.03 -10.45 -50.31
CA VAL A 364 -21.78 -9.68 -51.52
C VAL A 364 -21.14 -8.41 -50.99
N GLN A 365 -19.87 -8.19 -51.31
CA GLN A 365 -19.22 -6.91 -51.09
C GLN A 365 -19.97 -5.92 -51.97
N LYS A 366 -21.16 -5.49 -51.53
CA LYS A 366 -21.66 -4.19 -51.93
C LYS A 366 -20.53 -3.28 -51.56
N PRO A 367 -19.93 -2.53 -52.51
CA PRO A 367 -18.98 -1.51 -52.13
C PRO A 367 -19.70 -0.73 -51.04
N SER A 368 -19.17 -0.80 -49.82
CA SER A 368 -19.60 0.12 -48.78
C SER A 368 -19.59 1.47 -49.48
N LYS A 369 -20.59 2.30 -49.26
CA LYS A 369 -20.53 3.68 -49.72
C LYS A 369 -19.82 4.46 -48.62
N PRO A 370 -18.47 4.42 -48.46
CA PRO A 370 -17.83 5.29 -47.52
C PRO A 370 -18.04 6.75 -47.92
N SER A 371 -18.40 7.03 -49.18
CA SER A 371 -18.68 8.38 -49.68
C SER A 371 -19.81 9.07 -48.90
N GLU A 372 -20.97 8.43 -48.73
CA GLU A 372 -22.11 9.03 -47.99
C GLU A 372 -21.76 9.27 -46.51
N ASN A 373 -21.06 8.30 -45.89
CA ASN A 373 -20.62 8.43 -44.49
C ASN A 373 -19.54 9.50 -44.31
N LEU A 374 -18.58 9.63 -45.25
CA LEU A 374 -17.51 10.64 -45.20
C LEU A 374 -18.04 12.07 -45.34
N THR A 375 -19.02 12.29 -46.23
CA THR A 375 -19.65 13.61 -46.37
C THR A 375 -20.45 13.99 -45.12
N SER A 376 -21.17 13.03 -44.52
CA SER A 376 -21.87 13.23 -43.25
C SER A 376 -20.90 13.52 -42.09
N LEU A 377 -19.74 12.86 -42.09
CA LEU A 377 -18.72 12.98 -41.05
C LEU A 377 -18.07 14.36 -41.04
N ALA A 378 -17.79 14.94 -42.20
CA ALA A 378 -17.22 16.29 -42.30
C ALA A 378 -18.09 17.35 -41.60
N GLY A 379 -19.42 17.30 -41.83
CA GLY A 379 -20.36 18.21 -41.17
C GLY A 379 -20.48 17.98 -39.65
N VAL A 380 -20.34 16.73 -39.19
CA VAL A 380 -20.32 16.41 -37.75
C VAL A 380 -19.03 16.91 -37.10
N VAL A 381 -17.89 16.74 -37.77
CA VAL A 381 -16.57 17.19 -37.26
C VAL A 381 -16.54 18.71 -37.11
N GLU A 382 -17.05 19.47 -38.06
CA GLU A 382 -17.10 20.93 -37.95
C GLU A 382 -18.01 21.42 -36.82
N LYS A 383 -19.16 20.75 -36.61
CA LYS A 383 -20.08 21.07 -35.50
C LYS A 383 -19.43 20.77 -34.15
N GLU A 384 -18.79 19.63 -34.00
CA GLU A 384 -18.07 19.26 -32.77
C GLU A 384 -16.86 20.17 -32.53
N HIS A 385 -16.14 20.58 -33.57
CA HIS A 385 -15.04 21.55 -33.44
C HIS A 385 -15.54 22.91 -32.90
N ARG A 386 -16.63 23.45 -33.45
CA ARG A 386 -17.26 24.69 -32.94
C ARG A 386 -17.74 24.54 -31.50
N ARG A 387 -18.34 23.40 -31.15
CA ARG A 387 -18.79 23.09 -29.79
C ARG A 387 -17.63 23.04 -28.80
N LEU A 388 -16.50 22.45 -29.20
CA LEU A 388 -15.29 22.38 -28.38
C LEU A 388 -14.65 23.76 -28.16
N LEU A 389 -14.59 24.60 -29.20
CA LEU A 389 -14.11 25.98 -29.07
C LEU A 389 -14.98 26.82 -28.13
N ALA A 390 -16.31 26.72 -28.26
CA ALA A 390 -17.24 27.38 -27.34
C ALA A 390 -17.05 26.88 -25.90
N ARG A 391 -16.89 25.58 -25.72
CA ARG A 391 -16.61 24.98 -24.39
C ARG A 391 -15.30 25.47 -23.80
N LYS A 392 -14.24 25.62 -24.61
CA LYS A 392 -12.95 26.18 -24.17
C LYS A 392 -13.13 27.60 -23.62
N SER A 393 -13.84 28.46 -24.34
CA SER A 393 -14.13 29.84 -23.88
C SER A 393 -14.91 29.87 -22.56
N ILE A 394 -15.89 28.98 -22.38
CA ILE A 394 -16.66 28.89 -21.13
C ILE A 394 -15.77 28.44 -19.96
N ILE A 395 -14.88 27.46 -20.19
CA ILE A 395 -13.96 26.98 -19.16
C ILE A 395 -12.96 28.06 -18.76
N GLU A 396 -12.43 28.81 -19.72
CA GLU A 396 -11.47 29.89 -19.49
C GLU A 396 -12.11 31.03 -18.66
N LYS A 397 -13.34 31.45 -19.01
CA LYS A 397 -14.10 32.42 -18.19
C LYS A 397 -14.35 31.93 -16.76
N ARG A 398 -14.77 30.67 -16.59
CA ARG A 398 -14.98 30.09 -15.25
C ARG A 398 -13.69 30.03 -14.43
N LYS A 399 -12.55 29.81 -15.08
CA LYS A 399 -11.24 29.81 -14.43
C LYS A 399 -10.85 31.21 -13.98
N GLU A 400 -11.03 32.22 -14.83
CA GLU A 400 -10.81 33.63 -14.46
C GLU A 400 -11.72 34.07 -13.30
N ASP A 401 -13.00 33.72 -13.32
CA ASP A 401 -13.94 34.05 -12.24
C ASP A 401 -13.54 33.38 -10.92
N HIS A 402 -13.07 32.12 -10.98
CA HIS A 402 -12.58 31.41 -9.80
C HIS A 402 -11.29 32.03 -9.25
N GLU A 403 -10.34 32.41 -10.10
CA GLU A 403 -9.12 33.12 -9.70
C GLU A 403 -9.44 34.47 -9.06
N ARG A 404 -10.43 35.21 -9.58
CA ARG A 404 -10.92 36.46 -8.97
C ARG A 404 -11.51 36.24 -7.57
N GLN A 405 -12.33 35.21 -7.39
CA GLN A 405 -12.90 34.87 -6.09
C GLN A 405 -11.83 34.49 -5.06
N ILE A 406 -10.78 33.78 -5.48
CA ILE A 406 -9.64 33.44 -4.61
C ILE A 406 -8.91 34.72 -4.20
N LEU A 407 -8.60 35.60 -5.15
CA LEU A 407 -7.90 36.86 -4.88
C LEU A 407 -8.70 37.78 -3.93
N GLU A 408 -10.03 37.81 -4.07
CA GLU A 408 -10.91 38.58 -3.20
C GLU A 408 -10.94 38.01 -1.77
N LYS A 409 -10.97 36.68 -1.63
CA LYS A 409 -10.84 36.01 -0.33
C LYS A 409 -9.50 36.29 0.34
N GLU A 410 -8.39 36.24 -0.40
CA GLU A 410 -7.05 36.58 0.12
C GLU A 410 -6.99 38.02 0.63
N LYS A 411 -7.55 38.99 -0.11
CA LYS A 411 -7.64 40.39 0.34
C LYS A 411 -8.48 40.55 1.61
N ILE A 412 -9.59 39.81 1.73
CA ILE A 412 -10.43 39.81 2.94
C ILE A 412 -9.65 39.22 4.14
N GLU A 413 -8.83 38.20 3.93
CA GLU A 413 -7.98 37.63 4.99
C GLU A 413 -6.84 38.57 5.40
N GLU A 414 -6.18 39.23 4.45
CA GLU A 414 -5.14 40.23 4.74
C GLU A 414 -5.70 41.43 5.51
N THR A 415 -6.86 41.96 5.09
CA THR A 415 -7.53 43.05 5.81
C THR A 415 -7.91 42.63 7.23
N LYS A 416 -8.43 41.40 7.44
CA LYS A 416 -8.68 40.85 8.77
C LYS A 416 -7.40 40.80 9.61
N ARG A 417 -6.28 40.30 9.08
CA ARG A 417 -4.98 40.27 9.79
C ARG A 417 -4.53 41.67 10.21
N LEU A 418 -4.63 42.66 9.30
CA LEU A 418 -4.28 44.05 9.59
C LEU A 418 -5.18 44.67 10.67
N THR A 419 -6.49 44.37 10.67
CA THR A 419 -7.40 44.86 11.72
C THR A 419 -7.08 44.26 13.10
N ILE A 420 -6.71 42.98 13.16
CA ILE A 420 -6.28 42.33 14.41
C ILE A 420 -4.98 42.96 14.92
N GLN A 421 -4.02 43.22 14.03
CA GLN A 421 -2.75 43.85 14.39
C GLN A 421 -2.93 45.30 14.89
N LYS A 422 -3.83 46.08 14.28
CA LYS A 422 -4.20 47.42 14.76
C LYS A 422 -4.84 47.37 16.15
N LYS A 423 -5.79 46.46 16.36
CA LYS A 423 -6.41 46.25 17.68
C LYS A 423 -5.38 45.91 18.75
N SER A 424 -4.43 45.00 18.47
CA SER A 424 -3.37 44.68 19.42
C SER A 424 -2.44 45.87 19.72
N ALA A 425 -2.13 46.71 18.72
CA ALA A 425 -1.30 47.89 18.91
C ALA A 425 -2.02 48.98 19.73
N ASP A 426 -3.33 49.15 19.53
CA ASP A 426 -4.13 50.09 20.31
C ASP A 426 -4.31 49.63 21.76
N GLU A 427 -4.47 48.31 22.00
CA GLU A 427 -4.45 47.72 23.35
C GLU A 427 -3.10 47.92 24.07
N GLU A 428 -1.98 47.82 23.34
CA GLU A 428 -0.64 48.07 23.90
C GLU A 428 -0.42 49.56 24.23
N ARG A 429 -0.91 50.48 23.39
CA ARG A 429 -0.93 51.92 23.68
C ARG A 429 -1.76 52.26 24.91
N GLU A 430 -2.92 51.64 25.07
CA GLU A 430 -3.74 51.80 26.27
C GLU A 430 -3.03 51.35 27.55
N ARG A 431 -2.27 50.25 27.48
CA ARG A 431 -1.45 49.77 28.62
C ARG A 431 -0.37 50.79 28.97
N LEU A 432 0.34 51.32 27.98
CA LEU A 432 1.38 52.34 28.19
C LEU A 432 0.81 53.64 28.80
N LEU A 433 -0.37 54.09 28.35
CA LEU A 433 -1.04 55.25 28.93
C LEU A 433 -1.47 55.02 30.38
N LYS A 434 -1.97 53.82 30.71
CA LYS A 434 -2.29 53.43 32.09
C LYS A 434 -1.03 53.40 32.96
N GLU A 435 0.10 52.93 32.43
CA GLU A 435 1.39 52.94 33.12
C GLU A 435 1.92 54.36 33.35
N GLN A 436 1.79 55.26 32.38
CA GLN A 436 2.16 56.67 32.54
C GLN A 436 1.32 57.37 33.61
N ARG A 437 -0.01 57.16 33.62
CA ARG A 437 -0.91 57.69 34.67
C ARG A 437 -0.52 57.18 36.06
N LEU A 438 -0.14 55.90 36.18
CA LEU A 438 0.34 55.34 37.45
C LEU A 438 1.66 55.99 37.90
N ARG A 439 2.58 56.28 36.98
CA ARG A 439 3.83 57.00 37.28
C ARG A 439 3.58 58.46 37.70
N GLU A 440 2.63 59.15 37.07
CA GLU A 440 2.23 60.50 37.47
C GLU A 440 1.56 60.50 38.86
N GLN A 441 0.66 59.56 39.12
CA GLN A 441 0.05 59.39 40.44
C GLN A 441 1.10 59.07 41.52
N GLN A 442 2.15 58.30 41.19
CA GLN A 442 3.27 58.05 42.08
C GLN A 442 4.14 59.29 42.32
N ARG A 443 4.34 60.15 41.31
CA ARG A 443 5.04 61.44 41.49
C ARG A 443 4.26 62.36 42.41
N ILE A 444 2.94 62.47 42.20
CA ILE A 444 2.04 63.28 43.04
C ILE A 444 2.02 62.75 44.48
N ARG A 445 1.99 61.42 44.68
CA ARG A 445 2.09 60.83 46.02
C ARG A 445 3.41 61.14 46.72
N LYS A 446 4.53 61.12 45.99
CA LYS A 446 5.85 61.50 46.53
C LYS A 446 5.93 62.99 46.88
N GLU A 447 5.33 63.88 46.07
CA GLU A 447 5.23 65.30 46.42
C GLU A 447 4.34 65.56 47.64
N ILE A 448 3.28 64.77 47.83
CA ILE A 448 2.41 64.83 49.02
C ILE A 448 3.17 64.32 50.25
N GLU A 449 3.86 63.17 50.16
CA GLU A 449 4.71 62.67 51.25
C GLU A 449 5.83 63.65 51.61
N GLU A 450 6.43 64.33 50.64
CA GLU A 450 7.49 65.32 50.89
C GLU A 450 6.93 66.62 51.49
N LYS A 451 5.67 66.99 51.18
CA LYS A 451 4.95 68.08 51.86
C LYS A 451 4.54 67.69 53.29
N GLU A 452 4.02 66.48 53.49
CA GLU A 452 3.68 65.93 54.80
C GLU A 452 4.93 65.76 55.67
N ALA A 453 6.08 65.40 55.11
CA ALA A 453 7.36 65.34 55.82
C ALA A 453 7.86 66.74 56.22
N ARG A 454 7.63 67.77 55.39
CA ARG A 454 7.93 69.17 55.74
C ARG A 454 6.97 69.72 56.80
N GLU A 455 5.71 69.30 56.80
CA GLU A 455 4.72 69.64 57.83
C GLU A 455 4.94 68.88 59.14
N ALA A 456 5.36 67.62 59.08
CA ALA A 456 5.80 66.82 60.22
C ALA A 456 7.11 67.37 60.81
N ALA A 457 8.05 67.88 59.99
CA ALA A 457 9.24 68.58 60.47
C ALA A 457 8.88 69.86 61.24
N LYS A 458 7.87 70.63 60.80
CA LYS A 458 7.34 71.80 61.52
C LYS A 458 6.59 71.40 62.81
N MET A 459 5.85 70.29 62.78
CA MET A 459 5.16 69.75 63.97
C MET A 459 6.14 69.14 64.98
N ILE A 460 7.32 68.70 64.55
CA ILE A 460 8.46 68.30 65.40
C ILE A 460 9.21 69.53 65.95
N GLU A 461 9.24 70.66 65.22
CA GLU A 461 9.76 71.94 65.72
C GLU A 461 8.88 72.50 66.86
N ASP A 462 7.55 72.41 66.75
CA ASP A 462 6.60 72.90 67.76
C ASP A 462 6.49 72.03 69.03
N LEU A 463 6.96 70.77 68.99
CA LEU A 463 7.05 69.89 70.17
C LEU A 463 8.39 69.97 70.92
N THR A 464 9.27 70.90 70.54
CA THR A 464 10.60 71.11 71.17
C THR A 464 10.73 72.36 72.04
N ILE A 465 9.62 72.94 72.52
CA ILE A 465 9.62 73.86 73.69
C ILE A 465 8.89 73.20 74.87
N ARG A 466 9.48 72.14 75.44
CA ARG A 466 9.41 71.77 76.87
C ARG A 466 10.11 70.43 77.14
N GLY A 467 11.15 70.47 78.00
CA GLY A 467 11.44 69.36 78.91
C GLY A 467 12.63 68.44 78.63
N LYS A 468 13.85 68.97 78.83
CA LYS A 468 15.08 68.32 79.35
C LYS A 468 15.03 66.81 79.71
N ASN A 469 15.88 65.97 79.10
CA ASN A 469 17.16 65.50 79.68
C ASN A 469 17.82 64.30 78.93
N LYS A 470 19.04 64.54 78.44
CA LYS A 470 20.24 63.67 78.38
C LYS A 470 20.12 62.22 77.85
N LYS A 471 20.72 61.94 76.68
CA LYS A 471 22.13 61.48 76.53
C LYS A 471 22.56 61.46 75.05
N LYS A 472 23.88 61.59 74.87
CA LYS A 472 24.67 62.04 73.72
C LYS A 472 24.89 60.98 72.61
N ILE A 473 24.93 61.49 71.36
CA ILE A 473 25.94 61.32 70.29
C ILE A 473 26.29 59.89 69.84
N HIS A 474 26.13 59.61 68.53
CA HIS A 474 27.24 59.15 67.67
C HIS A 474 26.88 59.27 66.18
N ILE A 475 27.53 60.20 65.49
CA ILE A 475 27.74 60.17 64.04
C ILE A 475 29.15 59.62 63.89
N GLU A 476 29.32 58.50 63.21
CA GLU A 476 30.62 58.13 62.66
C GLU A 476 30.46 57.07 61.58
N GLY A 477 31.20 57.26 60.48
CA GLY A 477 31.46 56.22 59.49
C GLY A 477 31.43 56.73 58.05
N ASP A 478 32.56 57.25 57.56
CA ASP A 478 32.83 57.48 56.15
C ASP A 478 32.57 56.20 55.33
N MET A 479 31.60 56.27 54.41
CA MET A 479 31.23 55.15 53.55
C MET A 479 32.07 55.18 52.27
N THR A 480 33.13 54.37 52.25
CA THR A 480 33.94 54.12 51.04
C THR A 480 33.04 53.59 49.92
N LYS A 481 33.32 54.01 48.67
CA LYS A 481 32.58 53.69 47.42
C LYS A 481 32.23 52.20 47.22
N GLN A 482 32.94 51.29 47.89
CA GLN A 482 32.69 49.84 47.90
C GLN A 482 31.47 49.44 48.74
N HIS A 483 31.24 50.07 49.89
CA HIS A 483 30.09 49.79 50.75
C HIS A 483 28.78 50.30 50.13
N ALA A 484 28.83 51.42 49.41
CA ALA A 484 27.70 51.91 48.61
C ALA A 484 27.35 50.96 47.44
N MET A 485 28.35 50.38 46.77
CA MET A 485 28.13 49.36 45.72
C MET A 485 27.55 48.06 46.29
N GLU A 486 27.99 47.62 47.48
CA GLU A 486 27.49 46.42 48.13
C GLU A 486 26.05 46.59 48.66
N VAL A 487 25.72 47.77 49.18
CA VAL A 487 24.33 48.13 49.54
C VAL A 487 23.43 48.17 48.31
N VAL A 488 23.89 48.74 47.19
CA VAL A 488 23.13 48.77 45.92
C VAL A 488 22.95 47.35 45.34
N LEU A 489 23.99 46.52 45.38
CA LEU A 489 23.90 45.14 44.90
C LEU A 489 22.95 44.30 45.77
N ASN A 490 23.01 44.46 47.10
CA ASN A 490 22.07 43.82 48.03
C ASN A 490 20.63 44.34 47.87
N GLN A 491 20.44 45.63 47.53
CA GLN A 491 19.14 46.18 47.19
C GLN A 491 18.58 45.53 45.91
N GLN A 492 19.39 45.41 44.86
CA GLN A 492 18.99 44.76 43.59
C GLN A 492 18.69 43.27 43.75
N VAL A 493 19.44 42.55 44.59
CA VAL A 493 19.17 41.13 44.89
C VAL A 493 17.86 40.98 45.67
N LYS A 494 17.58 41.87 46.64
CA LYS A 494 16.29 41.88 47.35
C LYS A 494 15.12 42.19 46.42
N GLU A 495 15.26 43.17 45.53
CA GLU A 495 14.24 43.49 44.53
C GLU A 495 13.97 42.32 43.57
N ARG A 496 15.02 41.61 43.12
CA ARG A 496 14.85 40.38 42.33
C ARG A 496 14.10 39.29 43.09
N GLN A 497 14.46 39.04 44.34
CA GLN A 497 13.77 38.04 45.17
C GLN A 497 12.31 38.41 45.45
N GLU A 498 11.99 39.71 45.60
CA GLU A 498 10.60 40.17 45.73
C GLU A 498 9.81 40.03 44.43
N MET A 499 10.43 40.31 43.28
CA MET A 499 9.82 40.08 41.96
C MET A 499 9.57 38.59 41.71
N GLU A 500 10.50 37.73 42.09
CA GLU A 500 10.34 36.28 41.98
C GLU A 500 9.20 35.75 42.88
N LYS A 501 9.07 36.28 44.11
CA LYS A 501 7.91 36.00 44.97
C LYS A 501 6.59 36.48 44.37
N LYS A 502 6.57 37.64 43.69
CA LYS A 502 5.38 38.14 42.97
C LYS A 502 5.02 37.24 41.79
N LEU A 503 6.01 36.81 41.00
CA LEU A 503 5.82 35.87 39.89
C LEU A 503 5.31 34.51 40.38
N ALA A 504 5.83 34.00 41.50
CA ALA A 504 5.34 32.77 42.11
C ALA A 504 3.88 32.87 42.59
N LYS A 505 3.47 34.02 43.13
CA LYS A 505 2.06 34.28 43.48
C LYS A 505 1.18 34.35 42.23
N LEU A 506 1.62 35.02 41.17
CA LEU A 506 0.91 35.09 39.90
C LEU A 506 0.74 33.71 39.25
N ALA A 507 1.78 32.89 39.28
CA ALA A 507 1.72 31.51 38.79
C ALA A 507 0.66 30.68 39.54
N LYS A 508 0.60 30.82 40.88
CA LYS A 508 -0.46 30.17 41.67
C LYS A 508 -1.85 30.69 41.31
N THR A 509 -2.03 32.00 41.13
CA THR A 509 -3.33 32.56 40.72
C THR A 509 -3.74 32.10 39.32
N MET A 510 -2.79 31.93 38.40
CA MET A 510 -3.05 31.38 37.08
C MET A 510 -3.50 29.92 37.15
N ASP A 511 -2.84 29.09 37.97
CA ASP A 511 -3.24 27.69 38.17
C ASP A 511 -4.64 27.57 38.79
N HIS A 512 -4.97 28.44 39.76
CA HIS A 512 -6.33 28.50 40.32
C HIS A 512 -7.37 28.90 39.26
N LEU A 513 -7.05 29.87 38.39
CA LEU A 513 -7.95 30.33 37.34
C LEU A 513 -8.15 29.26 36.26
N GLU A 514 -7.10 28.53 35.86
CA GLU A 514 -7.23 27.41 34.94
C GLU A 514 -8.03 26.26 35.54
N ARG A 515 -7.84 25.95 36.83
CA ARG A 515 -8.63 24.93 37.52
C ARG A 515 -10.11 25.31 37.56
N ALA A 516 -10.43 26.57 37.84
CA ALA A 516 -11.81 27.07 37.80
C ALA A 516 -12.41 26.99 36.39
N LYS A 517 -11.67 27.38 35.34
CA LYS A 517 -12.12 27.22 33.95
C LYS A 517 -12.43 25.77 33.59
N ARG A 518 -11.56 24.83 33.97
CA ARG A 518 -11.80 23.40 33.70
C ARG A 518 -13.01 22.86 34.45
N GLN A 519 -13.29 23.35 35.66
CA GLN A 519 -14.49 22.97 36.42
C GLN A 519 -15.78 23.48 35.76
N GLU A 520 -15.76 24.69 35.19
CA GLU A 520 -16.89 25.25 34.43
C GLU A 520 -17.05 24.61 33.04
N GLU A 521 -15.95 24.23 32.38
CA GLU A 521 -15.97 23.60 31.06
C GLU A 521 -16.40 22.12 31.10
N ALA A 522 -16.08 21.40 32.18
CA ALA A 522 -16.41 19.98 32.34
C ALA A 522 -17.89 19.63 32.07
N PRO A 523 -18.89 20.30 32.69
CA PRO A 523 -20.30 20.00 32.42
C PRO A 523 -20.70 20.31 30.99
N LEU A 524 -20.17 21.38 30.37
CA LEU A 524 -20.47 21.72 28.97
C LEU A 524 -19.95 20.67 27.99
N ILE A 525 -18.78 20.10 28.27
CA ILE A 525 -18.21 19.01 27.48
C ILE A 525 -19.06 17.75 27.62
N GLU A 526 -19.52 17.44 28.84
CA GLU A 526 -20.36 16.28 29.11
C GLU A 526 -21.74 16.41 28.45
N GLU A 527 -22.36 17.60 28.49
CA GLU A 527 -23.59 17.89 27.76
C GLU A 527 -23.42 17.80 26.24
N ALA A 528 -22.31 18.32 25.70
CA ALA A 528 -22.01 18.22 24.27
C ALA A 528 -21.78 16.76 23.84
N PHE A 529 -21.18 15.95 24.71
CA PHE A 529 -20.99 14.52 24.48
C PHE A 529 -22.33 13.77 24.51
N GLN A 530 -23.22 14.06 25.46
CA GLN A 530 -24.56 13.47 25.52
C GLN A 530 -25.38 13.80 24.27
N LYS A 531 -25.37 15.05 23.81
CA LYS A 531 -26.04 15.45 22.57
C LYS A 531 -25.52 14.69 21.35
N ARG A 532 -24.20 14.49 21.26
CA ARG A 532 -23.59 13.72 20.17
C ARG A 532 -24.04 12.26 20.19
N LEU A 533 -24.13 11.64 21.37
CA LEU A 533 -24.64 10.27 21.50
C LEU A 533 -26.10 10.15 21.03
N GLU A 534 -26.94 11.14 21.32
CA GLU A 534 -28.32 11.17 20.85
C GLU A 534 -28.39 11.33 19.32
N GLU A 535 -27.60 12.25 18.75
CA GLU A 535 -27.51 12.43 17.30
C GLU A 535 -27.02 11.16 16.57
N GLU A 536 -25.98 10.50 17.09
CA GLU A 536 -25.46 9.24 16.55
C GLU A 536 -26.50 8.13 16.63
N LYS A 537 -27.27 8.04 17.72
CA LYS A 537 -28.35 7.07 17.86
C LYS A 537 -29.45 7.30 16.82
N ILE A 538 -29.87 8.55 16.62
CA ILE A 538 -30.89 8.91 15.62
C ILE A 538 -30.40 8.58 14.21
N LEU A 539 -29.15 8.90 13.89
CA LEU A 539 -28.55 8.58 12.58
C LEU A 539 -28.51 7.06 12.36
N HIS A 540 -28.10 6.29 13.37
CA HIS A 540 -28.05 4.84 13.28
C HIS A 540 -29.45 4.23 13.07
N GLU A 541 -30.47 4.71 13.78
CA GLU A 541 -31.86 4.27 13.58
C GLU A 541 -32.37 4.61 12.17
N GLN A 542 -32.04 5.79 11.64
CA GLN A 542 -32.40 6.19 10.27
C GLN A 542 -31.69 5.34 9.19
N GLU A 543 -30.44 4.96 9.42
CA GLU A 543 -29.70 4.07 8.52
C GLU A 543 -30.31 2.66 8.53
N GLN A 544 -30.64 2.11 9.70
CA GLN A 544 -31.32 0.81 9.78
C GLN A 544 -32.67 0.82 9.08
N LEU A 545 -33.47 1.88 9.25
CA LEU A 545 -34.74 2.02 8.54
C LEU A 545 -34.54 2.05 7.02
N ARG A 546 -33.53 2.78 6.53
CA ARG A 546 -33.20 2.81 5.09
C ARG A 546 -32.75 1.44 4.56
N GLU A 547 -31.95 0.69 5.31
CA GLU A 547 -31.55 -0.67 4.92
C GLU A 547 -32.74 -1.62 4.86
N ILE A 548 -33.66 -1.54 5.83
CA ILE A 548 -34.89 -2.33 5.83
C ILE A 548 -35.77 -1.97 4.63
N GLU A 549 -35.92 -0.69 4.30
CA GLU A 549 -36.67 -0.24 3.13
C GLU A 549 -36.06 -0.74 1.82
N LEU A 550 -34.73 -0.62 1.66
CA LEU A 550 -34.02 -1.15 0.49
C LEU A 550 -34.16 -2.67 0.38
N SER A 551 -34.06 -3.40 1.50
CA SER A 551 -34.26 -4.84 1.53
C SER A 551 -35.68 -5.24 1.12
N LYS A 552 -36.70 -4.50 1.59
CA LYS A 552 -38.09 -4.70 1.18
C LYS A 552 -38.29 -4.43 -0.32
N GLN A 553 -37.68 -3.37 -0.86
CA GLN A 553 -37.73 -3.06 -2.29
C GLN A 553 -37.06 -4.15 -3.13
N HIS A 554 -35.89 -4.62 -2.71
CA HIS A 554 -35.18 -5.72 -3.37
C HIS A 554 -36.02 -7.00 -3.37
N HIS A 555 -36.56 -7.38 -2.20
CA HIS A 555 -37.42 -8.55 -2.07
C HIS A 555 -38.70 -8.45 -2.93
N ALA A 556 -39.32 -7.26 -3.00
CA ALA A 556 -40.46 -7.03 -3.86
C ALA A 556 -40.09 -7.16 -5.35
N GLY A 557 -38.91 -6.66 -5.76
CA GLY A 557 -38.35 -6.86 -7.10
C GLY A 557 -38.12 -8.33 -7.42
N ASP A 558 -37.48 -9.07 -6.51
CA ASP A 558 -37.22 -10.49 -6.65
C ASP A 558 -38.51 -11.30 -6.77
N LEU A 559 -39.54 -10.96 -6.00
CA LEU A 559 -40.87 -11.59 -6.11
C LEU A 559 -41.54 -11.30 -7.46
N GLN A 560 -41.41 -10.08 -7.98
CA GLN A 560 -41.91 -9.74 -9.32
C GLN A 560 -41.16 -10.51 -10.40
N GLU A 561 -39.84 -10.61 -10.32
CA GLU A 561 -39.04 -11.41 -11.24
C GLU A 561 -39.37 -12.89 -11.15
N LYS A 562 -39.51 -13.44 -9.93
CA LYS A 562 -39.95 -14.81 -9.69
C LYS A 562 -41.32 -15.07 -10.32
N ASN A 563 -42.28 -14.15 -10.16
CA ASN A 563 -43.59 -14.27 -10.78
C ASN A 563 -43.50 -14.20 -12.31
N ARG A 564 -42.69 -13.28 -12.87
CA ARG A 564 -42.42 -13.22 -14.32
C ARG A 564 -41.84 -14.53 -14.84
N LEU A 565 -40.86 -15.10 -14.14
CA LEU A 565 -40.19 -16.34 -14.50
C LEU A 565 -41.07 -17.57 -14.27
N SER A 566 -42.01 -17.54 -13.32
CA SER A 566 -42.94 -18.64 -13.06
C SER A 566 -43.84 -18.94 -14.26
N ARG A 567 -44.20 -17.92 -15.06
CA ARG A 567 -44.94 -18.09 -16.32
C ARG A 567 -44.18 -18.93 -17.35
N LEU A 568 -42.85 -18.98 -17.27
CA LEU A 568 -42.03 -19.83 -18.14
C LEU A 568 -42.08 -21.31 -17.72
N LEU A 569 -42.52 -21.65 -16.49
CA LEU A 569 -42.69 -23.04 -16.07
C LEU A 569 -43.82 -23.74 -16.85
N GLU A 570 -44.88 -23.02 -17.20
CA GLU A 570 -45.97 -23.55 -18.02
C GLU A 570 -45.48 -23.89 -19.44
N HIS A 571 -44.66 -23.01 -20.03
CA HIS A 571 -44.00 -23.28 -21.30
C HIS A 571 -42.97 -24.41 -21.21
N LYS A 572 -42.33 -24.62 -20.05
CA LYS A 572 -41.39 -25.73 -19.83
C LYS A 572 -42.08 -27.09 -19.97
N VAL A 573 -43.31 -27.24 -19.48
CA VAL A 573 -44.10 -28.48 -19.62
C VAL A 573 -44.53 -28.71 -21.07
N CYS A 574 -44.96 -27.66 -21.77
CA CYS A 574 -45.29 -27.77 -23.21
C CYS A 574 -44.08 -28.08 -24.08
N ILE A 575 -42.91 -27.50 -23.79
CA ILE A 575 -41.67 -27.77 -24.55
C ILE A 575 -41.18 -29.20 -24.26
N LEU A 576 -41.25 -29.68 -23.02
CA LEU A 576 -40.91 -31.06 -22.67
C LEU A 576 -41.85 -32.09 -23.31
N LEU A 577 -43.15 -31.79 -23.41
CA LEU A 577 -44.11 -32.63 -24.13
C LEU A 577 -43.87 -32.60 -25.65
N ALA A 578 -43.56 -31.43 -26.21
CA ALA A 578 -43.26 -31.30 -27.64
C ALA A 578 -41.97 -32.02 -28.05
N THR A 579 -40.93 -32.01 -27.20
CA THR A 579 -39.69 -32.77 -27.46
C THR A 579 -39.89 -34.27 -27.27
N ALA A 580 -40.71 -34.71 -26.32
CA ALA A 580 -41.09 -36.11 -26.17
C ALA A 580 -41.89 -36.63 -27.39
N PHE A 581 -42.83 -35.84 -27.92
CA PHE A 581 -43.58 -36.20 -29.14
C PHE A 581 -42.71 -36.17 -30.41
N SER A 582 -41.78 -35.21 -30.53
CA SER A 582 -40.83 -35.15 -31.65
C SER A 582 -39.82 -36.32 -31.64
N SER A 583 -39.47 -36.84 -30.45
CA SER A 583 -38.62 -38.02 -30.31
C SER A 583 -39.35 -39.32 -30.70
N ALA A 584 -40.66 -39.39 -30.51
CA ALA A 584 -41.45 -40.58 -30.86
C ALA A 584 -41.72 -40.72 -32.37
N TYR A 585 -41.84 -39.60 -33.09
CA TYR A 585 -42.01 -39.57 -34.55
C TYR A 585 -40.72 -39.79 -35.36
N SER A 586 -39.55 -39.79 -34.70
CA SER A 586 -38.27 -40.12 -35.34
C SER A 586 -37.93 -41.62 -35.27
N VAL A 587 -38.79 -42.45 -34.66
CA VAL A 587 -38.60 -43.89 -34.44
C VAL A 587 -39.69 -44.75 -35.12
N LEU A 588 -40.56 -44.13 -35.91
CA LEU A 588 -41.44 -44.77 -36.90
C LEU A 588 -41.05 -44.27 -38.29
#